data_AF-K2RCU1-F1
#
_entry.id   AF-K2RCU1-F1
#
_cell.length_a   1.000
_cell.length_b   1.000
_cell.length_c   1.000
_cell.angle_alpha   90.00
_cell.angle_beta   90.00
_cell.angle_gamma   90.00
#
_symmetry.space_group_name_H-M   'P 1'
#
loop_
_entity.id
_entity.type
_entity.pdbx_description
1 polymer ?
#
loop_
_entity_poly.entity_id
_entity_poly.type
_entity_poly.pdbx_seq_one_letter_code
_entity_poly.pdbx_strand_id
1 'polypeptide(L)'
;MGPGGYGTEARLLAGSDTRTWIPYECAPLQQKGVVDAVRSEDIDVLLFGCAFLLWNFWESKNKTDPYLRMLRASDILAKKGLDRDGLILMAILSSGYDTVGVERCGPNPGGTPAQTRVGKGLCRTLDGELLYFRDLLHPLRGHEVNMPHGWPRALPLNHYRNPNVSTPEQLRVLQ
;
A
#
# COMPACT_ATOMS: atom_id res chain seq x y z
N MET A 1 -27.74 12.02 13.70
CA MET A 1 -26.33 12.32 14.01
C MET A 1 -25.82 11.23 14.93
N GLY A 2 -24.83 10.47 14.44
CA GLY A 2 -24.06 9.44 15.15
C GLY A 2 -22.76 9.30 14.37
N PRO A 3 -21.59 9.23 15.02
CA PRO A 3 -20.34 9.78 14.49
C PRO A 3 -19.74 8.87 13.42
N GLY A 4 -19.31 9.49 12.32
CA GLY A 4 -18.41 8.88 11.35
C GLY A 4 -17.08 8.58 12.02
N GLY A 5 -16.77 7.29 12.17
CA GLY A 5 -15.43 6.81 12.43
C GLY A 5 -14.79 6.49 11.09
N TYR A 6 -13.89 7.36 10.63
CA TYR A 6 -12.89 7.00 9.63
C TYR A 6 -11.96 5.99 10.31
N GLY A 7 -12.23 4.70 10.15
CA GLY A 7 -11.51 3.61 10.78
C GLY A 7 -10.64 2.86 9.78
N THR A 8 -9.34 2.86 10.02
CA THR A 8 -8.29 2.03 9.39
C THR A 8 -8.50 0.54 9.74
N GLU A 9 -9.66 0.00 9.40
CA GLU A 9 -10.04 -1.37 9.73
C GLU A 9 -9.91 -2.25 8.48
N ALA A 10 -9.10 -3.28 8.59
CA ALA A 10 -9.05 -4.38 7.64
C ALA A 10 -9.61 -5.64 8.33
N ARG A 11 -10.66 -6.24 7.75
CA ARG A 11 -11.26 -7.47 8.24
C ARG A 11 -10.74 -8.65 7.45
N LEU A 12 -10.41 -9.71 8.16
CA LEU A 12 -10.01 -10.97 7.56
C LEU A 12 -11.24 -11.85 7.38
N LEU A 13 -11.38 -12.45 6.20
CA LEU A 13 -12.41 -13.44 5.94
C LEU A 13 -11.80 -14.83 6.13
N ALA A 14 -12.08 -15.45 7.28
CA ALA A 14 -11.87 -16.87 7.55
C ALA A 14 -13.16 -17.44 8.16
N GLY A 15 -14.03 -18.01 7.31
CA GLY A 15 -15.32 -18.54 7.77
C GLY A 15 -16.29 -17.46 8.31
N SER A 16 -17.10 -17.82 9.31
CA SER A 16 -18.16 -16.98 9.87
C SER A 16 -17.70 -15.92 10.89
N ASP A 17 -16.39 -15.82 11.18
CA ASP A 17 -15.86 -14.93 12.21
C ASP A 17 -15.09 -13.76 11.56
N THR A 18 -15.54 -12.53 11.77
CA THR A 18 -14.86 -11.32 11.25
C THR A 18 -14.15 -10.60 12.39
N ARG A 19 -12.82 -10.72 12.45
CA ARG A 19 -11.98 -9.91 13.34
C ARG A 19 -11.43 -8.69 12.61
N THR A 20 -11.41 -7.55 13.31
CA THR A 20 -10.81 -6.29 12.84
C THR A 20 -9.32 -6.27 13.13
N TRP A 21 -8.51 -5.94 12.13
CA TRP A 21 -7.05 -5.85 12.19
C TRP A 21 -6.57 -4.57 11.52
N ILE A 22 -5.34 -4.16 11.86
CA ILE A 22 -4.68 -3.02 11.22
C ILE A 22 -4.12 -3.41 9.84
N PRO A 23 -4.10 -2.49 8.85
CA PRO A 23 -3.78 -2.79 7.44
C PRO A 23 -2.48 -3.58 7.22
N TYR A 24 -1.44 -3.27 7.99
CA TYR A 24 -0.13 -3.88 7.85
C TYR A 24 -0.02 -5.30 8.44
N GLU A 25 -0.96 -5.75 9.27
CA GLU A 25 -1.01 -7.13 9.79
C GLU A 25 -1.78 -8.08 8.87
N CYS A 26 -2.79 -7.56 8.16
CA CYS A 26 -3.62 -8.34 7.25
C CYS A 26 -2.85 -8.94 6.07
N ALA A 27 -1.97 -8.17 5.46
CA ALA A 27 -1.19 -8.62 4.31
C ALA A 27 -0.26 -9.80 4.63
N PRO A 28 0.55 -9.79 5.71
CA PRO A 28 1.31 -10.95 6.16
C PRO A 28 0.46 -12.19 6.42
N LEU A 29 -0.72 -12.04 7.02
CA LEU A 29 -1.62 -13.16 7.29
C LEU A 29 -2.13 -13.81 6.01
N GLN A 30 -2.48 -13.01 5.01
CA GLN A 30 -2.86 -13.52 3.69
C GLN A 30 -1.69 -14.21 2.98
N GLN A 31 -0.50 -13.63 3.01
CA GLN A 31 0.69 -14.22 2.40
C GLN A 31 1.08 -15.56 3.03
N LYS A 32 0.83 -15.72 4.33
CA LYS A 32 1.03 -16.99 5.07
C LYS A 32 -0.10 -18.00 4.85
N GLY A 33 -1.14 -17.66 4.08
CA GLY A 33 -2.28 -18.54 3.82
C GLY A 33 -3.21 -18.74 5.01
N VAL A 34 -3.14 -17.87 6.03
CA VAL A 34 -4.08 -17.91 7.17
C VAL A 34 -5.48 -17.49 6.71
N VAL A 35 -5.55 -16.67 5.66
CA VAL A 35 -6.77 -16.04 5.12
C VAL A 35 -6.65 -15.92 3.60
N ASP A 36 -7.77 -16.02 2.90
CA ASP A 36 -7.79 -15.96 1.43
C ASP A 36 -7.86 -14.51 0.91
N ALA A 37 -8.54 -13.63 1.65
CA ALA A 37 -8.82 -12.25 1.24
C ALA A 37 -8.73 -11.28 2.43
N VAL A 38 -8.26 -10.06 2.15
CA VAL A 38 -8.33 -8.93 3.07
C VAL A 38 -9.49 -8.05 2.64
N ARG A 39 -10.41 -7.75 3.55
CA ARG A 39 -11.43 -6.70 3.33
C ARG A 39 -10.96 -5.42 3.99
N SER A 40 -10.85 -4.32 3.27
CA SER A 40 -10.54 -3.02 3.87
C SER A 40 -11.16 -1.89 3.07
N GLU A 41 -11.46 -0.78 3.73
CA GLU A 41 -11.84 0.47 3.06
C GLU A 41 -10.61 1.25 2.58
N ASP A 42 -9.44 0.95 3.15
CA ASP A 42 -8.17 1.55 2.80
C ASP A 42 -7.41 0.68 1.79
N ILE A 43 -6.90 1.29 0.72
CA ILE A 43 -6.11 0.62 -0.30
C ILE A 43 -4.65 0.44 0.14
N ASP A 44 -4.22 1.08 1.23
CA ASP A 44 -2.86 1.00 1.76
C ASP A 44 -2.44 -0.43 2.12
N VAL A 45 -3.38 -1.34 2.36
CA VAL A 45 -3.09 -2.80 2.49
C VAL A 45 -2.31 -3.36 1.30
N LEU A 46 -2.47 -2.79 0.10
CA LEU A 46 -1.69 -3.16 -1.09
C LEU A 46 -0.22 -2.75 -0.96
N LEU A 47 0.07 -1.62 -0.29
CA LEU A 47 1.44 -1.17 0.01
C LEU A 47 2.14 -2.11 0.99
N PHE A 48 1.38 -2.77 1.87
CA PHE A 48 1.87 -3.80 2.79
C PHE A 48 1.93 -5.20 2.17
N GLY A 49 1.52 -5.35 0.90
CA GLY A 49 1.65 -6.59 0.14
C GLY A 49 0.41 -7.48 0.13
N CYS A 50 -0.79 -6.93 0.39
CA CYS A 50 -2.04 -7.63 0.15
C CYS A 50 -2.13 -8.06 -1.33
N ALA A 51 -2.36 -9.35 -1.55
CA ALA A 51 -2.49 -9.95 -2.88
C ALA A 51 -3.94 -9.88 -3.40
N PHE A 52 -4.93 -9.99 -2.50
CA PHE A 52 -6.34 -9.96 -2.85
C PHE A 52 -7.15 -9.16 -1.83
N LEU A 53 -7.59 -7.98 -2.27
CA LEU A 53 -8.33 -7.00 -1.50
C LEU A 53 -9.80 -6.96 -1.95
N LEU A 54 -10.68 -6.98 -0.96
CA LEU A 54 -12.10 -6.70 -1.04
C LEU A 54 -12.33 -5.26 -0.55
N TRP A 55 -12.60 -4.35 -1.48
CA TRP A 55 -12.63 -2.90 -1.27
C TRP A 55 -13.99 -2.28 -1.58
N ASN A 56 -14.30 -1.14 -0.95
CA ASN A 56 -15.54 -0.37 -1.10
C ASN A 56 -16.78 -1.26 -0.96
N PHE A 57 -17.16 -1.56 0.28
CA PHE A 57 -18.42 -2.21 0.56
C PHE A 57 -19.50 -1.15 0.71
N TRP A 58 -20.41 -1.05 -0.25
CA TRP A 58 -21.58 -0.18 -0.09
C TRP A 58 -22.81 -1.01 0.24
N GLU A 59 -23.44 -0.68 1.36
CA GLU A 59 -24.79 -1.16 1.64
C GLU A 59 -25.75 -0.45 0.68
N SER A 60 -26.27 -1.19 -0.28
CA SER A 60 -27.41 -0.74 -1.08
C SER A 60 -28.57 -0.38 -0.15
N LYS A 61 -29.17 0.82 -0.34
CA LYS A 61 -30.41 1.22 0.36
C LYS A 61 -31.56 0.21 0.15
N ASN A 62 -31.47 -0.59 -0.90
CA ASN A 62 -32.36 -1.73 -1.17
C ASN A 62 -31.61 -3.02 -0.81
N LYS A 63 -32.01 -3.66 0.29
CA LYS A 63 -31.33 -4.74 1.04
C LYS A 63 -31.02 -6.06 0.29
N THR A 64 -30.75 -6.07 -1.01
CA THR A 64 -30.66 -7.31 -1.79
C THR A 64 -29.40 -7.51 -2.62
N ASP A 65 -28.42 -6.60 -2.65
CA ASP A 65 -27.09 -6.96 -3.17
C ASP A 65 -25.99 -6.01 -2.67
N PRO A 66 -25.13 -6.44 -1.72
CA PRO A 66 -23.94 -5.67 -1.38
C PRO A 66 -22.94 -5.80 -2.52
N TYR A 67 -22.65 -4.70 -3.21
CA TYR A 67 -21.59 -4.70 -4.20
C TYR A 67 -20.27 -4.37 -3.51
N LEU A 68 -19.24 -5.10 -3.93
CA LEU A 68 -17.89 -5.04 -3.43
C LEU A 68 -16.94 -5.00 -4.62
N ARG A 69 -15.89 -4.20 -4.55
CA ARG A 69 -14.83 -4.21 -5.56
C ARG A 69 -13.76 -5.21 -5.16
N MET A 70 -13.35 -6.02 -6.13
CA MET A 70 -12.25 -6.96 -5.98
C MET A 70 -11.02 -6.36 -6.65
N LEU A 71 -9.93 -6.25 -5.88
CA LEU A 71 -8.63 -5.80 -6.35
C LEU A 71 -7.61 -6.92 -6.13
N ARG A 72 -7.02 -7.43 -7.21
CA ARG A 72 -5.90 -8.37 -7.13
C ARG A 72 -4.61 -7.62 -7.50
N ALA A 73 -3.55 -7.83 -6.72
CA ALA A 73 -2.25 -7.26 -7.01
C ALA A 73 -1.74 -7.68 -8.40
N SER A 74 -2.03 -8.91 -8.81
CA SER A 74 -1.75 -9.44 -10.16
C SER A 74 -2.43 -8.63 -11.27
N ASP A 75 -3.67 -8.21 -11.04
CA ASP A 75 -4.45 -7.49 -12.05
C ASP A 75 -3.98 -6.05 -12.16
N ILE A 76 -3.57 -5.45 -11.05
CA ILE A 76 -2.93 -4.12 -11.03
C ILE A 76 -1.62 -4.18 -11.80
N LEU A 77 -0.79 -5.19 -11.54
CA LEU A 77 0.46 -5.39 -12.27
C LEU A 77 0.21 -5.59 -13.77
N ALA A 78 -0.72 -6.46 -14.15
CA ALA A 78 -1.01 -6.74 -15.56
C ALA A 78 -1.59 -5.53 -16.31
N LYS A 79 -2.49 -4.76 -15.68
CA LYS A 79 -3.21 -3.65 -16.34
C LYS A 79 -2.48 -2.32 -16.28
N LYS A 80 -1.68 -2.10 -15.23
CA LYS A 80 -1.04 -0.81 -14.92
C LYS A 80 0.48 -0.89 -14.88
N GLY A 81 1.05 -2.09 -14.90
CA GLY A 81 2.49 -2.28 -14.74
C GLY A 81 2.98 -1.90 -13.35
N LEU A 82 2.10 -1.85 -12.33
CA LEU A 82 2.46 -1.54 -10.94
C LEU A 82 2.44 -2.77 -10.06
N ASP A 83 3.56 -3.00 -9.39
CA ASP A 83 3.63 -3.88 -8.22
C ASP A 83 3.69 -3.07 -6.92
N ARG A 84 3.82 -3.77 -5.79
CA ARG A 84 3.94 -3.18 -4.45
C ARG A 84 5.01 -2.09 -4.39
N ASP A 85 6.20 -2.34 -4.93
CA ASP A 85 7.31 -1.39 -4.85
C ASP A 85 7.01 -0.13 -5.68
N GLY A 86 6.37 -0.32 -6.84
CA GLY A 86 5.84 0.79 -7.64
C GLY A 86 4.79 1.60 -6.88
N LEU A 87 3.87 0.95 -6.15
CA LEU A 87 2.86 1.63 -5.34
C LEU A 87 3.49 2.38 -4.16
N ILE A 88 4.50 1.81 -3.50
CA ILE A 88 5.27 2.47 -2.43
C ILE A 88 5.96 3.73 -2.97
N LEU A 89 6.62 3.65 -4.13
CA LEU A 89 7.22 4.82 -4.76
C LEU A 89 6.19 5.93 -4.96
N MET A 90 5.00 5.58 -5.44
CA MET A 90 3.92 6.53 -5.69
C MET A 90 3.47 7.20 -4.39
N ALA A 91 3.32 6.43 -3.30
CA ALA A 91 3.01 6.97 -1.98
C ALA A 91 4.11 7.94 -1.48
N ILE A 92 5.39 7.57 -1.64
CA ILE A 92 6.53 8.40 -1.19
C ILE A 92 6.70 9.67 -2.04
N LEU A 93 6.39 9.61 -3.34
CA LEU A 93 6.39 10.78 -4.24
C LEU A 93 5.20 11.71 -3.97
N SER A 94 4.02 11.14 -3.72
CA SER A 94 2.77 11.86 -3.44
C SER A 94 2.68 12.55 -2.09
N SER A 95 3.64 12.36 -1.20
CA SER A 95 3.51 12.58 0.25
C SER A 95 2.42 11.73 0.92
N GLY A 96 2.73 10.46 1.17
CA GLY A 96 2.09 9.69 2.23
C GLY A 96 2.80 9.93 3.57
N TYR A 97 2.03 10.26 4.61
CA TYR A 97 2.46 10.47 6.02
C TYR A 97 3.45 11.63 6.26
N ASP A 98 2.89 12.80 6.60
CA ASP A 98 3.54 13.92 7.31
C ASP A 98 4.84 14.49 6.68
N THR A 99 4.99 14.29 5.38
CA THR A 99 6.12 14.80 4.58
C THR A 99 5.58 15.64 3.43
N VAL A 100 6.34 16.62 2.95
CA VAL A 100 6.06 17.26 1.66
C VAL A 100 6.60 16.34 0.57
N GLY A 101 5.74 15.92 -0.37
CA GLY A 101 6.09 15.07 -1.50
C GLY A 101 6.98 15.80 -2.50
N VAL A 102 7.31 15.14 -3.61
CA VAL A 102 8.13 15.77 -4.64
C VAL A 102 7.22 16.46 -5.66
N GLU A 103 7.25 17.80 -5.68
CA GLU A 103 6.47 18.59 -6.63
C GLU A 103 6.79 18.15 -8.07
N ARG A 104 5.75 17.95 -8.90
CA ARG A 104 5.88 17.56 -10.33
C ARG A 104 6.46 16.17 -10.59
N CYS A 105 6.78 15.39 -9.54
CA CYS A 105 6.99 13.95 -9.61
C CYS A 105 5.77 13.16 -9.09
N GLY A 106 4.60 13.79 -9.03
CA GLY A 106 3.38 13.13 -8.58
C GLY A 106 3.02 11.91 -9.44
N PRO A 107 2.18 11.00 -8.91
CA PRO A 107 1.68 9.85 -9.63
C PRO A 107 1.23 10.18 -11.04
N ASN A 108 1.74 9.47 -12.05
CA ASN A 108 0.90 9.20 -13.21
C ASN A 108 -0.23 8.26 -12.75
N PRO A 109 -1.49 8.71 -12.69
CA PRO A 109 -2.59 7.88 -12.19
C PRO A 109 -2.81 6.61 -13.03
N GLY A 110 -2.27 6.57 -14.26
CA GLY A 110 -2.30 5.41 -15.13
C GLY A 110 -1.32 4.30 -14.72
N GLY A 111 -0.31 4.61 -13.92
CA GLY A 111 0.72 3.64 -13.60
C GLY A 111 1.64 3.28 -14.78
N THR A 112 2.91 2.96 -14.51
CA THR A 112 3.86 2.59 -15.57
C THR A 112 4.86 1.52 -15.10
N PRO A 113 5.39 0.69 -16.02
CA PRO A 113 6.52 -0.19 -15.73
C PRO A 113 7.77 0.55 -15.24
N ALA A 114 7.95 1.82 -15.66
CA ALA A 114 9.03 2.67 -15.17
C ALA A 114 8.90 2.93 -13.65
N GLN A 115 7.69 3.21 -13.15
CA GLN A 115 7.44 3.40 -11.72
C GLN A 115 7.76 2.15 -10.92
N THR A 116 7.38 0.96 -11.41
CA THR A 116 7.76 -0.31 -10.77
C THR A 116 9.27 -0.51 -10.71
N ARG A 117 9.98 -0.26 -11.82
CA ARG A 117 11.44 -0.40 -11.86
C ARG A 117 12.14 0.56 -10.89
N VAL A 118 11.70 1.81 -10.86
CA VAL A 118 12.26 2.82 -9.97
C VAL A 118 11.87 2.55 -8.52
N GLY A 119 10.66 2.07 -8.27
CA GLY A 119 10.19 1.71 -6.93
C GLY A 119 10.97 0.55 -6.34
N LYS A 120 11.36 -0.45 -7.16
CA LYS A 120 12.30 -1.49 -6.76
C LYS A 120 13.65 -0.93 -6.34
N GLY A 121 14.16 0.07 -7.08
CA GLY A 121 15.37 0.80 -6.70
C GLY A 121 15.22 1.45 -5.33
N LEU A 122 14.12 2.18 -5.11
CA LEU A 122 13.83 2.84 -3.83
C LEU A 122 13.78 1.83 -2.68
N CYS A 123 13.00 0.76 -2.84
CA CYS A 123 12.75 -0.20 -1.76
C CYS A 123 14.02 -0.99 -1.37
N ARG A 124 14.96 -1.15 -2.32
CA ARG A 124 16.24 -1.86 -2.09
C ARG A 124 17.38 -0.94 -1.63
N THR A 125 17.23 0.37 -1.75
CA THR A 125 18.27 1.33 -1.34
C THR A 125 18.38 1.36 0.18
N LEU A 126 19.59 1.24 0.71
CA LEU A 126 19.84 1.32 2.15
C LEU A 126 19.55 2.74 2.68
N ASP A 127 19.17 2.86 3.95
CA ASP A 127 18.77 4.15 4.54
C ASP A 127 19.87 5.23 4.41
N GLY A 128 21.13 4.84 4.58
CA GLY A 128 22.29 5.74 4.40
C GLY A 128 22.57 6.15 2.96
N GLU A 129 21.93 5.50 1.99
CA GLU A 129 22.16 5.70 0.55
C GLU A 129 20.96 6.35 -0.16
N LEU A 130 19.87 6.64 0.57
CA LEU A 130 18.62 7.17 -0.01
C LEU A 130 18.79 8.48 -0.79
N LEU A 131 19.82 9.28 -0.48
CA LEU A 131 20.12 10.48 -1.26
C LEU A 131 20.58 10.15 -2.69
N TYR A 132 21.33 9.06 -2.88
CA TYR A 132 21.80 8.60 -4.19
C TYR A 132 20.68 8.01 -5.04
N PHE A 133 19.60 7.51 -4.41
CA PHE A 133 18.42 7.04 -5.14
C PHE A 133 17.81 8.12 -6.05
N ARG A 134 18.01 9.42 -5.75
CA ARG A 134 17.46 10.52 -6.55
C ARG A 134 17.82 10.42 -8.03
N ASP A 135 18.99 9.89 -8.36
CA ASP A 135 19.46 9.75 -9.74
C ASP A 135 18.63 8.71 -10.51
N LEU A 136 18.06 7.72 -9.82
CA LEU A 136 17.19 6.71 -10.42
C LEU A 136 15.81 7.24 -10.83
N LEU A 137 15.47 8.48 -10.46
CA LEU A 137 14.21 9.11 -10.86
C LEU A 137 14.23 9.70 -12.26
N HIS A 138 15.39 9.81 -12.92
CA HIS A 138 15.48 10.33 -14.29
C HIS A 138 14.41 9.80 -15.25
N PRO A 139 14.05 8.50 -15.27
CA PRO A 139 13.01 7.96 -16.15
C PRO A 139 11.59 8.47 -15.85
N LEU A 140 11.36 9.06 -14.68
CA LEU A 140 10.07 9.59 -14.23
C LEU A 140 10.02 11.12 -14.25
N ARG A 141 11.16 11.80 -14.45
CA ARG A 141 11.26 13.26 -14.49
C ARG A 141 11.04 13.74 -15.92
N GLY A 142 9.98 14.51 -16.14
CA GLY A 142 9.75 15.21 -17.42
C GLY A 142 10.51 16.53 -17.53
N HIS A 143 10.70 17.25 -16.42
CA HIS A 143 11.31 18.59 -16.32
C HIS A 143 12.24 18.68 -15.09
N GLU A 144 12.88 19.84 -14.85
CA GLU A 144 13.59 20.09 -13.58
C GLU A 144 12.62 19.95 -12.40
N VAL A 145 12.88 18.96 -11.56
CA VAL A 145 12.11 18.66 -10.36
C VAL A 145 12.84 19.24 -9.17
N ASN A 146 12.17 20.14 -8.43
CA ASN A 146 12.71 20.66 -7.19
C ASN A 146 12.63 19.59 -6.10
N MET A 147 13.79 19.04 -5.75
CA MET A 147 13.90 17.98 -4.76
C MET A 147 14.16 18.56 -3.36
N PRO A 148 13.31 18.29 -2.36
CA PRO A 148 13.59 18.70 -1.00
C PRO A 148 14.92 18.11 -0.52
N HIS A 149 15.77 18.93 0.13
CA HIS A 149 17.14 18.56 0.50
C HIS A 149 17.28 17.24 1.27
N GLY A 150 16.28 16.85 2.07
CA GLY A 150 16.27 15.60 2.85
C GLY A 150 15.42 14.45 2.28
N TRP A 151 14.92 14.54 1.05
CA TRP A 151 14.06 13.52 0.46
C TRP A 151 14.86 12.42 -0.29
N PRO A 152 14.44 11.15 -0.33
CA PRO A 152 13.37 10.56 0.45
C PRO A 152 13.82 10.31 1.89
N ARG A 153 12.87 10.42 2.83
CA ARG A 153 13.14 10.13 4.25
C ARG A 153 13.00 8.62 4.49
N ALA A 154 13.93 8.05 5.26
CA ALA A 154 13.92 6.63 5.61
C ALA A 154 12.66 6.22 6.40
N LEU A 155 12.21 7.06 7.33
CA LEU A 155 11.12 6.72 8.26
C LEU A 155 9.79 6.38 7.55
N PRO A 156 9.21 7.24 6.66
CA PRO A 156 8.03 6.87 5.89
C PRO A 156 8.23 5.65 4.99
N LEU A 157 9.41 5.51 4.38
CA LEU A 157 9.70 4.37 3.51
C LEU A 157 9.79 3.06 4.30
N ASN A 158 10.38 3.08 5.50
CA ASN A 158 10.49 1.94 6.40
C ASN A 158 9.15 1.49 6.96
N HIS A 159 8.18 2.39 7.08
CA HIS A 159 6.80 2.00 7.42
C HIS A 159 6.24 0.96 6.45
N TYR A 160 6.52 1.11 5.15
CA TYR A 160 6.07 0.17 4.13
C TYR A 160 7.03 -1.00 3.90
N ARG A 161 8.35 -0.78 3.95
CA ARG A 161 9.35 -1.84 3.74
C ARG A 161 9.35 -2.86 4.88
N ASN A 162 9.35 -2.34 6.10
CA ASN A 162 9.51 -3.09 7.34
C ASN A 162 8.35 -2.72 8.29
N PRO A 163 7.09 -3.01 7.91
CA PRO A 163 5.96 -2.73 8.78
C PRO A 163 6.14 -3.47 10.11
N ASN A 164 5.77 -2.82 11.20
CA ASN A 164 5.82 -3.42 12.53
C ASN A 164 4.68 -4.43 12.68
N VAL A 165 4.92 -5.66 12.23
CA VAL A 165 3.92 -6.73 12.22
C VAL A 165 4.08 -7.65 13.42
N SER A 166 2.97 -8.14 13.95
CA SER A 166 2.98 -9.15 15.01
C SER A 166 3.81 -10.38 14.63
N THR A 167 4.54 -10.91 15.61
CA THR A 167 5.38 -12.12 15.45
C THR A 167 4.54 -13.34 15.10
N PRO A 168 5.11 -14.36 14.43
CA PRO A 168 4.41 -15.62 14.15
C PRO A 168 3.79 -16.25 15.42
N GLU A 169 4.47 -16.15 16.56
CA GLU A 169 4.02 -16.65 17.84
C GLU A 169 2.79 -15.89 18.35
N GLN A 170 2.81 -14.55 18.28
CA GLN A 170 1.66 -13.71 18.61
C GLN A 170 0.45 -14.04 17.70
N LEU A 171 0.70 -14.30 16.42
CA LEU A 171 -0.34 -14.67 15.45
C LEU A 171 -0.92 -16.07 15.68
N ARG A 172 -0.21 -16.99 16.36
CA ARG A 172 -0.71 -18.35 16.68
C ARG A 172 -1.70 -18.36 17.84
N VAL A 173 -1.61 -17.43 18.78
CA VAL A 173 -2.58 -17.28 19.88
C VAL A 173 -3.96 -16.81 19.34
N LEU A 174 -4.04 -16.53 18.03
CA LEU A 174 -5.19 -15.95 17.36
C LEU A 174 -5.88 -16.95 16.41
N GLN A 175 -5.36 -18.17 16.25
CA GLN A 175 -6.02 -19.32 15.59
C GLN A 175 -6.96 -20.03 16.56
#